data_AF-A0A1S3CW97-F1
#
_entry.id   AF-A0A1S3CW97-F1
#
_cell.length_a   1.000
_cell.length_b   1.000
_cell.length_c   1.000
_cell.angle_alpha   90.00
_cell.angle_beta   90.00
_cell.angle_gamma   90.00
#
_symmetry.space_group_name_H-M   'P 1'
#
loop_
_entity.id
_entity.type
_entity.pdbx_description
1 polymer ?
#
loop_
_entity_poly.entity_id
_entity_poly.type
_entity_poly.pdbx_seq_one_letter_code
_entity_poly.pdbx_strand_id
1 'polypeptide(L)'
;MGNLMTTAGRFMTRKMKRYNVENRALKFIEQDKMPIAPKHPSTVEMLESITKDPKVREELIRKNTDLDENLKHVYVKSLHKPVTNDDEKERLRSRKLPQERSYVPDLKFGHTEPTVVPKGKYSLSQVIDMLTDHATDPMVHTPQVLAEKYSLDVKLVESLIMYFKMFKIERATEEDAQRVTARKIMSTFALEQIGRAEKETMFEMAFSNENTDTKGLKSPKGGAISRPVISDEGQVNRTVLPNEEEQYQEPEGDSVYKNVANKIKKKKKTGP
;
A
#
# COMPACT_ATOMS: atom_id res chain seq x y z
N MET A 1 -9.98 13.75 19.20
CA MET A 1 -11.31 13.10 19.28
C MET A 1 -11.81 12.71 17.88
N GLY A 2 -11.11 11.85 17.12
CA GLY A 2 -11.40 11.65 15.67
C GLY A 2 -11.50 10.21 15.16
N ASN A 3 -11.24 9.18 15.98
CA ASN A 3 -11.04 7.81 15.49
C ASN A 3 -12.16 6.81 15.82
N LEU A 4 -13.20 7.22 16.57
CA LEU A 4 -14.32 6.34 16.94
C LEU A 4 -15.51 6.40 15.95
N MET A 5 -15.70 7.51 15.23
CA MET A 5 -16.79 7.61 14.25
C MET A 5 -16.56 6.79 12.97
N THR A 6 -15.30 6.52 12.61
CA THR A 6 -14.93 5.77 11.39
C THR A 6 -15.13 4.25 11.51
N THR A 7 -15.05 3.68 12.72
CA THR A 7 -15.22 2.22 12.92
C THR A 7 -16.68 1.81 12.79
N ALA A 8 -17.62 2.55 13.41
CA ALA A 8 -19.06 2.29 13.33
C ALA A 8 -19.59 2.42 11.89
N GLY A 9 -19.19 3.47 11.16
CA GLY A 9 -19.55 3.65 9.74
C GLY A 9 -19.06 2.50 8.85
N ARG A 10 -17.90 1.91 9.15
CA ARG A 10 -17.37 0.74 8.42
C ARG A 10 -18.20 -0.52 8.63
N PHE A 11 -18.81 -0.73 9.79
CA PHE A 11 -19.68 -1.88 10.05
C PHE A 11 -21.03 -1.75 9.34
N MET A 12 -21.63 -0.55 9.33
CA MET A 12 -22.90 -0.31 8.63
C MET A 12 -22.76 -0.44 7.11
N THR A 13 -21.71 0.17 6.53
CA THR A 13 -21.44 0.07 5.09
C THR A 13 -21.15 -1.37 4.63
N ARG A 14 -20.50 -2.20 5.45
CA ARG A 14 -20.30 -3.63 5.16
C ARG A 14 -21.61 -4.42 5.12
N LYS A 15 -22.54 -4.16 6.05
CA LYS A 15 -23.86 -4.83 6.07
C LYS A 15 -24.68 -4.45 4.84
N MET A 16 -24.71 -3.17 4.48
CA MET A 16 -25.41 -2.69 3.26
C MET A 16 -24.82 -3.31 1.98
N LYS A 17 -23.49 -3.38 1.85
CA LYS A 17 -22.83 -4.00 0.68
C LYS A 17 -23.11 -5.50 0.54
N ARG A 18 -23.34 -6.20 1.66
CA ARG A 18 -23.62 -7.64 1.74
C ARG A 18 -25.10 -8.02 1.62
N TYR A 19 -25.99 -7.04 1.42
CA TYR A 19 -27.40 -7.34 1.17
C TYR A 19 -27.53 -8.10 -0.15
N ASN A 20 -28.24 -9.24 -0.13
CA ASN A 20 -28.60 -10.01 -1.32
C ASN A 20 -27.41 -10.53 -2.15
N VAL A 21 -26.34 -11.01 -1.49
CA VAL A 21 -25.14 -11.54 -2.16
C VAL A 21 -25.42 -12.86 -2.89
N GLU A 22 -26.31 -13.69 -2.35
CA GLU A 22 -26.65 -15.00 -2.93
C GLU A 22 -27.29 -14.87 -4.31
N ASN A 23 -28.33 -14.05 -4.47
CA ASN A 23 -28.95 -13.84 -5.79
C ASN A 23 -27.99 -13.18 -6.79
N ARG A 24 -27.08 -12.31 -6.33
CA ARG A 24 -26.02 -11.76 -7.20
C ARG A 24 -25.07 -12.85 -7.66
N ALA A 25 -24.61 -13.70 -6.74
CA ALA A 25 -23.71 -14.80 -7.05
C ALA A 25 -24.38 -15.80 -8.01
N LEU A 26 -25.63 -16.17 -7.77
CA LEU A 26 -26.41 -17.04 -8.65
C LEU A 26 -26.53 -16.44 -10.05
N LYS A 27 -26.85 -15.15 -10.18
CA LYS A 27 -26.88 -14.46 -11.49
C LYS A 27 -25.55 -14.51 -12.24
N PHE A 28 -24.40 -14.47 -11.54
CA PHE A 28 -23.09 -14.60 -12.17
C PHE A 28 -22.74 -16.05 -12.53
N ILE A 29 -23.23 -17.04 -11.77
CA ILE A 29 -23.00 -18.47 -12.02
C ILE A 29 -23.90 -18.97 -13.17
N GLU A 30 -25.13 -18.48 -13.27
CA GLU A 30 -26.09 -18.80 -14.34
C GLU A 30 -25.69 -18.22 -15.71
N GLN A 31 -24.70 -17.33 -15.78
CA GLN A 31 -24.20 -16.80 -17.03
C GLN A 31 -23.29 -17.83 -17.73
N ASP A 32 -23.75 -18.36 -18.87
CA ASP A 32 -22.97 -19.29 -19.71
C ASP A 32 -21.56 -18.77 -20.08
N LYS A 33 -21.40 -17.44 -20.15
CA LYS A 33 -20.12 -16.78 -20.41
C LYS A 33 -19.99 -15.53 -19.56
N MET A 34 -18.82 -15.35 -18.96
CA MET A 34 -18.48 -14.11 -18.25
C MET A 34 -18.53 -12.91 -19.21
N PRO A 35 -18.96 -11.73 -18.74
CA PRO A 35 -18.93 -10.51 -19.54
C PRO A 35 -17.49 -10.24 -20.03
N ILE A 36 -17.37 -9.83 -21.28
CA ILE A 36 -16.08 -9.47 -21.88
C ILE A 36 -15.48 -8.32 -21.04
N ALA A 37 -14.18 -8.40 -20.78
CA ALA A 37 -13.48 -7.36 -20.05
C ALA A 37 -13.70 -5.99 -20.72
N PRO A 38 -13.90 -4.91 -19.94
CA PRO A 38 -14.01 -3.57 -20.51
C PRO A 38 -12.75 -3.25 -21.31
N LYS A 39 -12.94 -2.70 -22.52
CA LYS A 39 -11.85 -2.27 -23.39
C LYS A 39 -11.33 -0.91 -22.93
N HIS A 40 -10.05 -0.63 -23.21
CA HIS A 40 -9.46 0.68 -22.95
C HIS A 40 -10.16 1.76 -23.82
N PRO A 41 -10.39 2.98 -23.30
CA PRO A 41 -11.13 4.04 -24.01
C PRO A 41 -10.58 4.31 -25.43
N SER A 42 -9.25 4.37 -25.59
CA SER A 42 -8.65 4.55 -26.92
C SER A 42 -8.99 3.44 -27.91
N THR A 43 -9.12 2.20 -27.43
CA THR A 43 -9.51 1.06 -28.27
C THR A 43 -10.99 1.12 -28.62
N VAL A 44 -11.83 1.63 -27.72
CA VAL A 44 -13.26 1.86 -27.97
C VAL A 44 -13.43 2.91 -29.05
N GLU A 45 -12.78 4.08 -28.91
CA GLU A 45 -12.83 5.17 -29.89
C GLU A 45 -12.34 4.74 -31.29
N MET A 46 -11.26 3.96 -31.35
CA MET A 46 -10.73 3.41 -32.60
C MET A 46 -11.70 2.42 -33.24
N LEU A 47 -12.35 1.55 -32.47
CA LEU A 47 -13.34 0.61 -33.01
C LEU A 47 -14.59 1.35 -33.48
N GLU A 48 -15.01 2.37 -32.75
CA GLU A 48 -16.15 3.21 -33.13
C GLU A 48 -15.87 4.00 -34.42
N SER A 49 -14.67 4.57 -34.59
CA SER A 49 -14.32 5.27 -35.83
C SER A 49 -14.34 4.33 -37.05
N ILE A 50 -13.83 3.11 -36.90
CA ILE A 50 -13.82 2.09 -37.95
C ILE A 50 -15.23 1.56 -38.26
N THR A 51 -16.10 1.46 -37.26
CA THR A 51 -17.46 0.90 -37.41
C THR A 51 -18.53 1.92 -37.84
N LYS A 52 -18.23 3.22 -37.74
CA LYS A 52 -19.10 4.31 -38.22
C LYS A 52 -19.30 4.28 -39.72
N ASP A 53 -18.28 3.87 -40.48
CA ASP A 53 -18.36 3.79 -41.93
C ASP A 53 -18.96 2.45 -42.38
N PRO A 54 -20.18 2.43 -42.99
CA PRO A 54 -20.86 1.18 -43.35
C PRO A 54 -20.09 0.38 -44.40
N LYS A 55 -19.36 1.06 -45.30
CA LYS A 55 -18.51 0.43 -46.32
C LYS A 55 -17.36 -0.37 -45.69
N VAL A 56 -16.65 0.24 -44.75
CA VAL A 56 -15.53 -0.40 -44.03
C VAL A 56 -16.04 -1.59 -43.21
N ARG A 57 -17.21 -1.45 -42.58
CA ARG A 57 -17.82 -2.54 -41.81
C ARG A 57 -18.17 -3.74 -42.70
N GLU A 58 -18.70 -3.52 -43.90
CA GLU A 58 -18.97 -4.60 -44.84
C GLU A 58 -17.69 -5.26 -45.36
N GLU A 59 -16.64 -4.49 -45.63
CA GLU A 59 -15.32 -4.99 -46.01
C GLU A 59 -14.66 -5.83 -44.92
N LEU A 60 -14.84 -5.48 -43.64
CA LEU A 60 -14.34 -6.25 -42.50
C LEU A 60 -15.06 -7.60 -42.31
N ILE A 61 -16.33 -7.68 -42.67
CA ILE A 61 -17.13 -8.91 -42.58
C ILE A 61 -16.80 -9.84 -43.76
N ARG A 62 -16.52 -9.27 -44.93
CA ARG A 62 -16.23 -10.04 -46.15
C ARG A 62 -14.77 -10.50 -46.16
N LYS A 63 -14.54 -11.74 -46.58
CA LYS A 63 -13.18 -12.23 -46.81
C LYS A 63 -12.61 -11.53 -48.06
N ASN A 64 -11.49 -10.82 -47.91
CA ASN A 64 -10.75 -10.26 -49.03
C ASN A 64 -9.78 -11.32 -49.59
N THR A 65 -10.03 -11.77 -50.82
CA THR A 65 -9.26 -12.82 -51.50
C THR A 65 -7.83 -12.39 -51.81
N ASP A 66 -7.66 -11.13 -52.20
CA ASP A 66 -6.37 -10.60 -52.66
C ASP A 66 -5.40 -10.48 -51.48
N LEU A 67 -5.90 -10.04 -50.32
CA LEU A 67 -5.13 -10.02 -49.08
C LEU A 67 -4.80 -11.44 -48.58
N ASP A 68 -5.72 -12.39 -48.74
CA ASP A 68 -5.50 -13.80 -48.38
C ASP A 68 -4.40 -14.45 -49.23
N GLU A 69 -4.33 -14.12 -50.52
CA GLU A 69 -3.26 -14.55 -51.42
C GLU A 69 -1.92 -13.90 -51.07
N ASN A 70 -1.91 -12.58 -50.83
CA ASN A 70 -0.70 -11.86 -50.41
C ASN A 70 -0.10 -12.42 -49.11
N LEU A 71 -0.92 -12.79 -48.14
CA LEU A 71 -0.46 -13.37 -46.87
C LEU A 71 0.23 -14.73 -47.06
N LYS A 72 -0.13 -15.51 -48.09
CA LYS A 72 0.56 -16.79 -48.41
C LYS A 72 1.98 -16.56 -48.93
N HIS A 73 2.23 -15.39 -49.53
CA HIS A 73 3.54 -15.03 -50.08
C HIS A 73 4.45 -14.35 -49.05
N VAL A 74 3.90 -13.82 -47.96
CA VAL A 74 4.68 -13.23 -46.86
C VAL A 74 5.19 -14.34 -45.95
N TYR A 75 6.47 -14.69 -46.11
CA TYR A 75 7.17 -15.56 -45.17
C TYR A 75 8.24 -14.76 -44.43
N VAL A 76 8.23 -14.85 -43.09
CA VAL A 76 9.22 -14.18 -42.25
C VAL A 76 10.41 -15.12 -42.05
N LYS A 77 11.54 -14.82 -42.67
CA LYS A 77 12.82 -15.48 -42.33
C LYS A 77 13.46 -14.72 -41.17
N SER A 78 13.37 -15.26 -39.96
CA SER A 78 14.20 -14.79 -38.85
C SER A 78 15.65 -15.19 -39.12
N LEU A 79 16.44 -14.27 -39.68
CA LEU A 79 17.86 -14.48 -39.95
C LEU A 79 18.71 -14.57 -38.67
N HIS A 80 18.15 -14.13 -37.54
CA HIS A 80 18.79 -14.20 -36.25
C HIS A 80 18.25 -15.39 -35.45
N LYS A 81 19.17 -16.08 -34.75
CA LYS A 81 18.80 -16.99 -33.67
C LYS A 81 17.85 -16.21 -32.76
N PRO A 82 16.70 -16.77 -32.35
CA PRO A 82 15.87 -16.11 -31.34
C PRO A 82 16.80 -15.71 -30.20
N VAL A 83 16.64 -14.49 -29.67
CA VAL A 83 17.35 -14.06 -28.47
C VAL A 83 16.88 -14.98 -27.36
N THR A 84 17.45 -16.17 -27.32
CA THR A 84 17.39 -17.02 -26.15
C THR A 84 18.24 -16.25 -25.18
N ASN A 85 17.61 -15.84 -24.08
CA ASN A 85 18.29 -15.30 -22.92
C ASN A 85 19.17 -16.40 -22.29
N ASP A 86 19.91 -17.18 -23.08
CA ASP A 86 20.77 -18.26 -22.64
C ASP A 86 21.95 -17.66 -21.89
N ASP A 87 22.54 -16.57 -22.40
CA ASP A 87 23.57 -15.81 -21.67
C ASP A 87 23.03 -15.25 -20.35
N GLU A 88 21.79 -14.76 -20.34
CA GLU A 88 21.16 -14.26 -19.12
C GLU A 88 20.77 -15.39 -18.16
N LYS A 89 20.30 -16.53 -18.68
CA LYS A 89 19.99 -17.74 -17.90
C LYS A 89 21.25 -18.36 -17.35
N GLU A 90 22.34 -18.39 -18.10
CA GLU A 90 23.65 -18.85 -17.63
C GLU A 90 24.20 -17.89 -16.58
N ARG A 91 24.06 -16.57 -16.76
CA ARG A 91 24.37 -15.57 -15.72
C ARG A 91 23.54 -15.78 -14.47
N LEU A 92 22.23 -16.01 -14.59
CA LEU A 92 21.33 -16.27 -13.46
C LEU A 92 21.62 -17.61 -12.78
N ARG A 93 22.02 -18.65 -13.53
CA ARG A 93 22.46 -19.94 -12.98
C ARG A 93 23.83 -19.86 -12.30
N SER A 94 24.73 -19.01 -12.81
CA SER A 94 26.06 -18.80 -12.26
C SER A 94 26.05 -17.91 -11.00
N ARG A 95 24.99 -17.13 -10.80
CA ARG A 95 24.81 -16.33 -9.59
C ARG A 95 24.50 -17.24 -8.41
N LYS A 96 25.42 -17.29 -7.45
CA LYS A 96 25.20 -17.97 -6.16
C LYS A 96 23.94 -17.38 -5.51
N LEU A 97 23.07 -18.27 -5.01
CA LEU A 97 21.93 -17.86 -4.19
C LEU A 97 22.44 -17.04 -2.99
N PRO A 98 21.65 -16.08 -2.48
CA PRO A 98 21.96 -15.40 -1.23
C PRO A 98 22.27 -16.44 -0.13
N GLN A 99 23.49 -16.39 0.39
CA GLN A 99 23.95 -17.32 1.43
C GLN A 99 23.37 -16.93 2.79
N GLU A 100 23.26 -15.63 3.05
CA GLU A 100 22.58 -15.11 4.23
C GLU A 100 21.09 -14.97 3.96
N ARG A 101 20.29 -15.77 4.68
CA ARG A 101 18.82 -15.72 4.69
C ARG A 101 18.27 -15.25 6.04
N SER A 102 19.13 -14.70 6.90
CA SER A 102 18.72 -14.18 8.20
C SER A 102 17.83 -12.96 8.04
N TYR A 103 16.99 -12.72 9.04
CA TYR A 103 16.22 -11.48 9.15
C TYR A 103 17.18 -10.29 9.19
N VAL A 104 16.89 -9.24 8.41
CA VAL A 104 17.64 -7.97 8.48
C VAL A 104 17.27 -7.32 9.81
N PRO A 105 18.22 -7.12 10.74
CA PRO A 105 17.91 -6.53 12.04
C PRO A 105 17.32 -5.14 11.87
N ASP A 106 16.50 -4.72 12.83
CA ASP A 106 15.91 -3.39 12.84
C ASP A 106 17.00 -2.32 12.70
N LEU A 107 16.80 -1.41 11.74
CA LEU A 107 17.78 -0.41 11.39
C LEU A 107 17.83 0.66 12.49
N LYS A 108 18.84 0.57 13.37
CA LYS A 108 19.03 1.49 14.52
C LYS A 108 18.93 2.97 14.12
N PHE A 109 19.45 3.31 12.94
CA PHE A 109 19.51 4.68 12.43
C PHE A 109 18.80 4.85 11.07
N GLY A 110 17.84 3.96 10.76
CA GLY A 110 17.05 4.04 9.52
C GLY A 110 17.81 3.74 8.23
N HIS A 111 19.07 3.31 8.30
CA HIS A 111 19.86 2.88 7.15
C HIS A 111 20.70 1.64 7.50
N THR A 112 21.06 0.85 6.49
CA THR A 112 21.86 -0.38 6.67
C THR A 112 23.33 -0.01 6.73
N GLU A 113 23.97 -0.33 7.85
CA GLU A 113 25.41 -0.15 8.00
C GLU A 113 26.18 -1.33 7.38
N PRO A 114 27.40 -1.09 6.85
CA PRO A 114 28.23 -2.15 6.33
C PRO A 114 28.74 -3.06 7.47
N THR A 115 28.73 -4.37 7.24
CA THR A 115 29.24 -5.37 8.20
C THR A 115 30.72 -5.17 8.53
N VAL A 116 31.51 -4.73 7.54
CA VAL A 116 32.94 -4.47 7.70
C VAL A 116 33.22 -3.02 7.32
N VAL A 117 33.67 -2.23 8.29
CA VAL A 117 34.08 -0.84 8.05
C VAL A 117 35.55 -0.83 7.59
N PRO A 118 35.86 -0.28 6.41
CA PRO A 118 37.23 -0.22 5.94
C PRO A 118 38.06 0.80 6.74
N LYS A 119 39.38 0.58 6.82
CA LYS A 119 40.30 1.45 7.56
C LYS A 119 40.23 2.90 7.05
N GLY A 120 40.28 3.87 7.97
CA GLY A 120 40.15 5.30 7.64
C GLY A 120 38.75 5.75 7.25
N LYS A 121 37.73 4.88 7.33
CA LYS A 121 36.31 5.21 7.22
C LYS A 121 35.61 4.88 8.53
N TYR A 122 34.43 5.45 8.72
CA TYR A 122 33.62 5.25 9.92
C TYR A 122 32.15 5.04 9.53
N SER A 123 31.43 4.24 10.33
CA SER A 123 29.98 4.14 10.24
C SER A 123 29.30 5.18 11.14
N LEU A 124 28.00 5.43 10.95
CA LEU A 124 27.27 6.37 11.79
C LEU A 124 27.21 5.88 13.25
N SER A 125 26.99 4.58 13.47
CA SER A 125 27.03 3.97 14.80
C SER A 125 28.36 4.26 15.50
N GLN A 126 29.49 4.04 14.83
CA GLN A 126 30.81 4.28 15.40
C GLN A 126 31.03 5.76 15.76
N VAL A 127 30.54 6.68 14.92
CA VAL A 127 30.62 8.13 15.19
C VAL A 127 29.83 8.50 16.43
N ILE A 128 28.61 8.00 16.52
CA ILE A 128 27.76 8.23 17.69
C ILE A 128 28.43 7.65 18.93
N ASP A 129 28.96 6.44 18.86
CA ASP A 129 29.67 5.82 19.98
C ASP A 129 30.89 6.64 20.43
N MET A 130 31.72 7.12 19.49
CA MET A 130 32.84 8.03 19.78
C MET A 130 32.39 9.30 20.49
N LEU A 131 31.33 9.94 19.99
CA LEU A 131 30.79 11.15 20.59
C LEU A 131 30.23 10.90 21.99
N THR A 132 29.57 9.75 22.20
CA THR A 132 29.06 9.37 23.52
C THR A 132 30.18 9.07 24.50
N ASP A 133 31.20 8.30 24.10
CA ASP A 133 32.34 7.93 24.95
C ASP A 133 33.14 9.20 25.35
N HIS A 134 33.41 10.11 24.41
CA HIS A 134 34.08 11.38 24.72
C HIS A 134 33.21 12.30 25.59
N ALA A 135 31.88 12.27 25.43
CA ALA A 135 30.98 13.09 26.24
C ALA A 135 30.83 12.58 27.69
N THR A 136 30.94 11.26 27.92
CA THR A 136 30.90 10.70 29.28
C THR A 136 32.20 10.97 30.02
N ASP A 137 33.35 10.62 29.42
CA ASP A 137 34.66 10.74 30.06
C ASP A 137 35.71 11.36 29.11
N PRO A 138 35.73 12.71 28.98
CA PRO A 138 36.65 13.40 28.08
C PRO A 138 38.14 13.15 28.39
N MET A 139 38.47 12.86 29.66
CA MET A 139 39.85 12.62 30.11
C MET A 139 40.38 11.24 29.70
N VAL A 140 39.48 10.25 29.64
CA VAL A 140 39.82 8.88 29.26
C VAL A 140 39.76 8.71 27.75
N HIS A 141 38.69 9.23 27.15
CA HIS A 141 38.43 9.12 25.71
C HIS A 141 38.93 10.36 24.97
N THR A 142 40.24 10.58 24.97
CA THR A 142 40.87 11.66 24.20
C THR A 142 40.77 11.39 22.68
N PRO A 143 40.80 12.44 21.83
CA PRO A 143 40.74 12.30 20.38
C PRO A 143 41.80 11.35 19.81
N GLN A 144 43.00 11.31 20.41
CA GLN A 144 44.10 10.42 20.03
C GLN A 144 43.74 8.95 20.29
N VAL A 145 43.21 8.65 21.49
CA VAL A 145 42.80 7.29 21.87
C VAL A 145 41.66 6.80 20.98
N LEU A 146 40.71 7.67 20.66
CA LEU A 146 39.58 7.33 19.77
C LEU A 146 40.04 7.11 18.32
N ALA A 147 40.97 7.92 17.82
CA ALA A 147 41.56 7.76 16.50
C ALA A 147 42.27 6.41 16.37
N GLU A 148 43.02 5.99 17.38
CA GLU A 148 43.67 4.67 17.41
C GLU A 148 42.64 3.54 17.48
N LYS A 149 41.64 3.63 18.37
CA LYS A 149 40.57 2.63 18.54
C LYS A 149 39.84 2.31 17.25
N TYR A 150 39.55 3.33 16.43
CA TYR A 150 38.80 3.18 15.17
C TYR A 150 39.66 3.27 13.91
N SER A 151 40.99 3.35 14.03
CA SER A 151 41.92 3.51 12.89
C SER A 151 41.54 4.71 11.98
N LEU A 152 41.32 5.87 12.60
CA LEU A 152 40.96 7.14 11.96
C LEU A 152 42.10 8.17 12.08
N ASP A 153 42.04 9.23 11.27
CA ASP A 153 42.94 10.37 11.41
C ASP A 153 42.55 11.23 12.62
N VAL A 154 43.53 11.65 13.41
CA VAL A 154 43.34 12.43 14.65
C VAL A 154 42.63 13.74 14.35
N LYS A 155 43.02 14.43 13.26
CA LYS A 155 42.41 15.70 12.85
C LYS A 155 40.92 15.55 12.53
N LEU A 156 40.56 14.42 11.95
CA LEU A 156 39.18 14.11 11.63
C LEU A 156 38.37 13.92 12.91
N VAL A 157 38.88 13.14 13.86
CA VAL A 157 38.21 12.89 15.13
C VAL A 157 38.04 14.18 15.94
N GLU A 158 39.06 15.04 15.97
CA GLU A 158 38.99 16.36 16.60
C GLU A 158 37.89 17.23 15.98
N SER A 159 37.83 17.31 14.64
CA SER A 159 36.77 18.05 13.95
C SER A 159 35.38 17.49 14.26
N LEU A 160 35.28 16.16 14.36
CA LEU A 160 34.04 15.47 14.60
C LEU A 160 33.51 15.77 16.02
N ILE A 161 34.39 15.72 17.03
CA ILE A 161 34.05 16.07 18.41
C ILE A 161 33.67 17.56 18.53
N MET A 162 34.43 18.45 17.89
CA MET A 162 34.18 19.90 17.95
C MET A 162 32.83 20.29 17.34
N TYR A 163 32.49 19.77 16.15
CA TYR A 163 31.30 20.20 15.41
C TYR A 163 30.04 19.38 15.75
N PHE A 164 30.17 18.11 16.17
CA PHE A 164 29.02 17.21 16.37
C PHE A 164 28.66 16.94 17.84
N LYS A 165 29.10 17.80 18.77
CA LYS A 165 28.80 17.69 20.22
C LYS A 165 27.31 17.55 20.56
N MET A 166 26.41 18.03 19.70
CA MET A 166 24.95 17.97 19.91
C MET A 166 24.36 16.55 19.84
N PHE A 167 25.05 15.59 19.21
CA PHE A 167 24.53 14.24 18.98
C PHE A 167 24.87 13.27 20.13
N LYS A 168 24.64 13.70 21.38
CA LYS A 168 24.79 12.83 22.55
C LYS A 168 23.59 11.89 22.65
N ILE A 169 23.83 10.60 22.50
CA ILE A 169 22.84 9.56 22.84
C ILE A 169 23.14 9.08 24.25
N GLU A 170 22.16 9.22 25.15
CA GLU A 170 22.27 8.62 26.47
C GLU A 170 22.01 7.12 26.35
N ARG A 171 23.01 6.31 26.70
CA ARG A 171 22.84 4.86 26.78
C ARG A 171 21.92 4.56 27.95
N ALA A 172 20.77 3.96 27.68
CA ALA A 172 19.89 3.48 28.74
C ALA A 172 20.66 2.47 29.59
N THR A 173 20.72 2.68 30.90
CA THR A 173 21.35 1.73 31.81
C THR A 173 20.49 0.46 31.92
N GLU A 174 21.08 -0.66 32.34
CA GLU A 174 20.32 -1.89 32.57
C GLU A 174 19.17 -1.67 33.58
N GLU A 175 19.37 -0.78 34.54
CA GLU A 175 18.33 -0.36 35.49
C GLU A 175 17.16 0.35 34.80
N ASP A 176 17.43 1.20 33.80
CA ASP A 176 16.39 1.88 33.03
C ASP A 176 15.62 0.89 32.15
N ALA A 177 16.30 -0.11 31.58
CA ALA A 177 15.64 -1.20 30.85
C ALA A 177 14.70 -2.02 31.76
N GLN A 178 15.16 -2.36 32.96
CA GLN A 178 14.34 -3.04 33.97
C GLN A 178 13.12 -2.19 34.37
N ARG A 179 13.27 -0.88 34.54
CA ARG A 179 12.16 0.04 34.84
C ARG A 179 11.13 0.10 33.71
N VAL A 180 11.55 0.08 32.45
CA VAL A 180 10.65 0.08 31.29
C VAL A 180 9.88 -1.24 31.19
N THR A 181 10.55 -2.38 31.40
CA THR A 181 9.89 -3.69 31.41
C THR A 181 8.86 -3.81 32.55
N ALA A 182 9.23 -3.37 33.77
CA ALA A 182 8.33 -3.34 34.92
C ALA A 182 7.09 -2.47 34.66
N ARG A 183 7.26 -1.27 34.09
CA ARG A 183 6.13 -0.40 33.71
C ARG A 183 5.20 -1.05 32.68
N LYS A 184 5.75 -1.74 31.69
CA LYS A 184 4.97 -2.44 30.66
C LYS A 184 4.12 -3.55 31.28
N ILE A 185 4.71 -4.38 32.15
CA ILE A 185 4.01 -5.45 32.88
C ILE A 185 2.88 -4.89 33.75
N MET A 186 3.14 -3.80 34.48
CA MET A 186 2.11 -3.14 35.31
C MET A 186 0.96 -2.58 34.46
N SER A 187 1.25 -2.00 33.30
CA SER A 187 0.21 -1.48 32.39
C SER A 187 -0.67 -2.57 31.78
N THR A 188 -0.08 -3.71 31.39
CA THR A 188 -0.84 -4.84 30.86
C THR A 188 -1.72 -5.46 31.93
N PHE A 189 -1.22 -5.56 33.16
CA PHE A 189 -1.99 -6.05 34.29
C PHE A 189 -3.17 -5.14 34.61
N ALA A 190 -2.98 -3.81 34.63
CA ALA A 190 -4.05 -2.85 34.87
C ALA A 190 -5.18 -2.95 33.81
N LEU A 191 -4.83 -3.11 32.53
CA LEU A 191 -5.81 -3.30 31.46
C LEU A 191 -6.59 -4.62 31.58
N GLU A 192 -5.94 -5.68 32.06
CA GLU A 192 -6.60 -6.97 32.29
C GLU A 192 -7.62 -6.89 33.43
N GLN A 193 -7.31 -6.16 34.51
CA GLN A 193 -8.25 -5.96 35.62
C GLN A 193 -9.48 -5.13 35.19
N ILE A 194 -9.29 -4.09 34.38
CA ILE A 194 -10.39 -3.30 33.81
C ILE A 194 -11.28 -4.17 32.93
N GLY A 195 -10.70 -5.00 32.04
CA GLY A 195 -11.47 -5.90 31.19
C GLY A 195 -12.20 -7.03 31.94
N ARG A 196 -11.76 -7.39 33.16
CA ARG A 196 -12.48 -8.31 34.05
C ARG A 196 -13.66 -7.62 34.73
N ALA A 197 -13.46 -6.40 35.26
CA ALA A 197 -14.53 -5.60 35.86
C ALA A 197 -15.65 -5.25 34.86
N GLU A 198 -15.31 -4.98 33.60
CA GLU A 198 -16.30 -4.77 32.52
C GLU A 198 -17.10 -6.04 32.21
N LYS A 199 -16.49 -7.24 32.32
CA LYS A 199 -17.22 -8.50 32.13
C LYS A 199 -18.15 -8.82 33.28
N GLU A 200 -17.74 -8.53 34.51
CA GLU A 200 -18.58 -8.72 35.71
C GLU A 200 -19.78 -7.78 35.70
N THR A 201 -19.58 -6.51 35.35
CA THR A 201 -20.69 -5.54 35.21
C THR A 201 -21.65 -5.89 34.06
N MET A 202 -21.12 -6.38 32.93
CA MET A 202 -21.96 -6.87 31.82
C MET A 202 -22.70 -8.17 32.16
N PHE A 203 -22.12 -9.02 32.99
CA PHE A 203 -22.78 -10.22 33.52
C PHE A 203 -23.92 -9.81 34.45
N GLU A 204 -23.69 -8.94 35.43
CA GLU A 204 -24.75 -8.45 36.34
C GLU A 204 -25.91 -7.74 35.59
N MET A 205 -25.61 -6.93 34.56
CA MET A 205 -26.64 -6.30 33.73
C MET A 205 -27.47 -7.29 32.89
N ALA A 206 -26.90 -8.46 32.55
CA ALA A 206 -27.61 -9.49 31.80
C ALA A 206 -28.55 -10.34 32.69
N PHE A 207 -28.25 -10.46 34.00
CA PHE A 207 -29.04 -11.27 34.94
C PHE A 207 -30.08 -10.47 35.75
N SER A 208 -30.11 -9.13 35.65
CA SER A 208 -31.10 -8.30 36.34
C SER A 208 -32.44 -8.13 35.58
N ASN A 209 -32.60 -8.74 34.40
CA ASN A 209 -33.82 -8.65 33.57
C ASN A 209 -34.55 -9.99 33.40
N GLU A 210 -34.56 -10.84 34.42
CA GLU A 210 -35.46 -12.00 34.47
C GLU A 210 -36.28 -11.94 35.76
N ASN A 211 -37.24 -11.01 35.83
CA ASN A 211 -38.41 -11.11 36.70
C ASN A 211 -39.43 -10.00 36.35
N THR A 212 -40.22 -10.20 35.29
CA THR A 212 -41.64 -9.82 35.27
C THR A 212 -42.44 -10.78 34.36
N ASP A 213 -43.11 -11.72 35.01
CA ASP A 213 -44.46 -12.23 34.77
C ASP A 213 -44.93 -12.60 33.35
N THR A 214 -44.99 -13.93 33.17
CA THR A 214 -45.89 -14.66 32.29
C THR A 214 -47.36 -14.26 32.50
N LYS A 215 -48.08 -13.89 31.42
CA LYS A 215 -49.53 -14.11 31.26
C LYS A 215 -49.96 -13.87 29.81
N GLY A 216 -50.58 -14.88 29.19
CA GLY A 216 -51.55 -14.67 28.10
C GLY A 216 -51.22 -15.28 26.74
N LEU A 217 -51.19 -16.62 26.66
CA LEU A 217 -51.42 -17.34 25.40
C LEU A 217 -52.87 -17.12 24.95
N LYS A 218 -53.11 -16.47 23.80
CA LYS A 218 -54.34 -16.62 23.00
C LYS A 218 -54.01 -16.55 21.51
N SER A 219 -54.02 -17.70 20.86
CA SER A 219 -54.18 -17.83 19.42
C SER A 219 -55.61 -17.48 18.99
N PRO A 220 -55.82 -16.82 17.84
CA PRO A 220 -57.04 -16.99 17.07
C PRO A 220 -56.77 -17.73 15.75
N LYS A 221 -57.76 -18.55 15.42
CA LYS A 221 -57.87 -19.46 14.29
C LYS A 221 -58.21 -18.70 12.99
N GLY A 222 -57.76 -19.27 11.87
CA GLY A 222 -58.45 -19.41 10.57
C GLY A 222 -59.16 -18.19 9.95
N GLY A 223 -58.62 -17.71 8.83
CA GLY A 223 -59.31 -16.83 7.88
C GLY A 223 -58.67 -16.96 6.49
N ALA A 224 -59.48 -17.30 5.49
CA ALA A 224 -59.08 -17.66 4.14
C ALA A 224 -58.68 -16.46 3.26
N ILE A 225 -57.73 -16.73 2.34
CA ILE A 225 -57.61 -16.29 0.95
C ILE A 225 -58.06 -14.85 0.60
N SER A 226 -57.09 -14.03 0.20
CA SER A 226 -57.19 -13.21 -1.02
C SER A 226 -55.81 -12.89 -1.59
N ARG A 227 -55.58 -13.27 -2.85
CA ARG A 227 -54.46 -12.76 -3.67
C ARG A 227 -54.89 -11.38 -4.19
N PRO A 228 -54.08 -10.31 -4.08
CA PRO A 228 -54.32 -9.14 -4.90
C PRO A 228 -53.85 -9.42 -6.32
N VAL A 229 -54.81 -9.24 -7.22
CA VAL A 229 -54.71 -9.22 -8.67
C VAL A 229 -53.76 -8.11 -9.11
N ILE A 230 -52.93 -8.43 -10.10
CA ILE A 230 -52.12 -7.49 -10.87
C ILE A 230 -53.09 -6.52 -11.58
N SER A 231 -53.00 -5.24 -11.24
CA SER A 231 -53.48 -4.16 -12.10
C SER A 231 -52.26 -3.46 -12.67
N ASP A 232 -52.16 -3.51 -14.00
CA ASP A 232 -51.31 -2.64 -14.81
C ASP A 232 -51.63 -1.16 -14.53
N GLU A 233 -50.64 -0.33 -14.83
CA GLU A 233 -50.67 1.13 -14.84
C GLU A 233 -50.45 1.84 -13.49
N GLY A 234 -49.19 2.23 -13.28
CA GLY A 234 -48.79 3.15 -12.23
C GLY A 234 -47.38 3.67 -12.52
N GLN A 235 -47.29 4.66 -13.42
CA GLN A 235 -46.08 5.44 -13.61
C GLN A 235 -45.64 6.04 -12.27
N VAL A 236 -44.42 5.74 -11.83
CA VAL A 236 -43.78 6.46 -10.73
C VAL A 236 -42.31 6.73 -11.10
N ASN A 237 -42.12 7.93 -11.65
CA ASN A 237 -41.06 8.89 -11.35
C ASN A 237 -39.66 8.34 -11.09
N ARG A 238 -38.85 8.33 -12.16
CA ARG A 238 -37.39 8.46 -12.02
C ARG A 238 -37.10 9.81 -11.39
N THR A 239 -36.70 9.82 -10.13
CA THR A 239 -35.97 10.95 -9.55
C THR A 239 -34.63 11.06 -10.27
N VAL A 240 -34.58 11.97 -11.24
CA VAL A 240 -33.35 12.50 -11.81
C VAL A 240 -32.70 13.32 -10.70
N LEU A 241 -31.59 12.83 -10.15
CA LEU A 241 -30.70 13.68 -9.37
C LEU A 241 -30.13 14.75 -10.30
N PRO A 242 -30.11 16.04 -9.91
CA PRO A 242 -29.52 17.08 -10.71
C PRO A 242 -28.03 16.79 -10.92
N ASN A 243 -27.58 16.97 -12.16
CA ASN A 243 -26.16 17.00 -12.51
C ASN A 243 -25.52 18.19 -11.76
N GLU A 244 -24.78 17.90 -10.70
CA GLU A 244 -23.74 18.81 -10.23
C GLU A 244 -22.57 18.66 -11.22
N GLU A 245 -22.53 19.56 -12.20
CA GLU A 245 -21.32 19.85 -12.95
C GLU A 245 -20.32 20.46 -11.97
N GLU A 246 -19.56 19.63 -11.25
CA GLU A 246 -18.31 20.08 -10.65
C GLU A 246 -17.35 20.41 -11.80
N GLN A 247 -17.31 21.70 -12.16
CA GLN A 247 -16.20 22.29 -12.88
C GLN A 247 -14.92 22.03 -12.08
N TYR A 248 -14.15 21.03 -12.51
CA TYR A 248 -12.75 20.93 -12.13
C TYR A 248 -12.02 22.15 -12.68
N GLN A 249 -11.80 23.15 -11.85
CA GLN A 249 -10.74 24.12 -12.08
C GLN A 249 -9.42 23.41 -11.78
N GLU A 250 -8.60 23.20 -12.81
CA GLU A 250 -7.22 22.76 -12.66
C GLU A 250 -6.49 23.72 -11.70
N PRO A 251 -5.82 23.23 -10.65
CA PRO A 251 -4.92 24.09 -9.90
C PRO A 251 -3.76 24.47 -10.82
N GLU A 252 -3.53 25.78 -11.01
CA GLU A 252 -2.38 26.30 -11.71
C GLU A 252 -1.09 25.73 -11.08
N GLY A 253 -0.55 24.71 -11.75
CA GLY A 253 0.70 24.07 -11.37
C GLY A 253 1.85 25.02 -11.66
N ASP A 254 2.30 25.70 -10.61
CA ASP A 254 3.52 26.48 -10.56
C ASP A 254 4.72 25.75 -11.20
N SER A 255 5.14 26.28 -12.36
CA SER A 255 6.46 26.88 -12.62
C SER A 255 7.76 26.07 -12.42
N VAL A 256 7.79 24.90 -11.77
CA VAL A 256 9.07 24.27 -11.37
C VAL A 256 9.76 23.50 -12.51
N TYR A 257 9.02 22.98 -13.50
CA TYR A 257 9.60 22.10 -14.53
C TYR A 257 9.99 22.77 -15.86
N LYS A 258 9.73 24.07 -16.07
CA LYS A 258 10.12 24.78 -17.31
C LYS A 258 11.59 25.24 -17.32
N ASN A 259 12.26 25.29 -16.17
CA ASN A 259 13.63 25.80 -16.05
C ASN A 259 14.73 24.78 -16.38
N VAL A 260 14.42 23.48 -16.39
CA VAL A 260 15.42 22.43 -16.68
C VAL A 260 15.66 22.31 -18.19
N ALA A 261 14.62 22.43 -19.02
CA ALA A 261 14.72 22.31 -20.48
C ALA A 261 15.53 23.46 -21.12
N ASN A 262 15.46 24.67 -20.56
CA ASN A 262 16.21 25.83 -21.08
C ASN A 262 17.68 25.84 -20.65
N LYS A 263 18.03 25.18 -19.54
CA LYS A 263 19.43 25.08 -19.05
C LYS A 263 20.25 24.08 -19.87
N ILE A 264 19.61 23.05 -20.45
CA ILE A 264 20.26 22.06 -21.33
C ILE A 264 20.51 22.64 -22.74
N LYS A 265 19.64 23.52 -23.24
CA LYS A 265 19.83 24.18 -24.55
C LYS A 265 20.91 25.27 -24.55
N LYS A 266 21.16 25.95 -23.42
CA LYS A 266 22.23 26.96 -23.33
C LYS A 266 23.64 26.38 -23.19
N LYS A 267 23.82 25.18 -22.64
CA LYS A 267 25.15 24.53 -22.53
C LYS A 267 25.70 23.96 -23.85
N LYS A 268 24.90 23.85 -24.92
CA LYS A 268 25.35 23.39 -26.25
C LYS A 268 25.77 24.54 -27.21
N LYS A 269 25.68 25.80 -26.79
CA LYS A 269 25.98 26.97 -27.65
C LYS A 269 27.17 27.82 -27.21
N THR A 270 27.91 27.40 -26.19
CA THR A 270 29.14 28.08 -25.75
C THR A 270 30.23 27.03 -25.50
N GLY A 271 30.94 26.66 -26.55
CA GLY A 271 32.27 26.06 -26.45
C GLY A 271 33.31 27.12 -26.83
N PRO A 272 34.48 27.14 -26.18
CA PRO A 272 35.75 26.89 -26.83
C PRO A 272 35.96 25.40 -27.06
#